data_AF-A0A2M7S2J2-F1
#
_entry.id   AF-A0A2M7S2J2-F1
#
_cell.length_a   1.000
_cell.length_b   1.000
_cell.length_c   1.000
_cell.angle_alpha   90.00
_cell.angle_beta   90.00
_cell.angle_gamma   90.00
#
_symmetry.space_group_name_H-M   'P 1'
#
loop_
_entity.id
_entity.type
_entity.pdbx_description
1 polymer ?
#
loop_
_entity_poly.entity_id
_entity_poly.type
_entity_poly.pdbx_seq_one_letter_code
_entity_poly.pdbx_strand_id
1 'polypeptide(L)'
;MKAKKKRCQFCSRWYKPDPRTAQFQKACGKKGCRDERRRQKNRNWTARHPDYQSCRGAKIRAWAAKNNYWKRYRASHPEYIRKDNRRRVLSRKRLKLSAKQTTMRKITVEKLNSIRKSEPFLSAKQTAIDRRVDGLIDLLIWKELSAKQTNIASIAGFVP
;
A
#
# COMPACT_ATOMS: atom_id res chain seq x y z
N MET A 1 6.76 43.66 -21.78
CA MET A 1 7.71 42.67 -22.36
C MET A 1 7.00 41.34 -22.64
N LYS A 2 7.08 40.80 -23.87
CA LYS A 2 6.46 39.50 -24.21
C LYS A 2 7.29 38.36 -23.59
N ALA A 3 6.64 37.47 -22.84
CA ALA A 3 7.32 36.32 -22.23
C ALA A 3 7.80 35.33 -23.31
N LYS A 4 9.11 35.01 -23.30
CA LYS A 4 9.74 34.04 -24.21
C LYS A 4 9.15 32.64 -23.97
N LYS A 5 9.00 31.84 -25.05
CA LYS A 5 8.54 30.44 -24.95
C LYS A 5 9.55 29.63 -24.13
N LYS A 6 9.05 28.70 -23.30
CA LYS A 6 9.85 27.79 -22.46
C LYS A 6 9.48 26.34 -22.73
N ARG A 7 10.40 25.40 -22.49
CA ARG A 7 10.06 23.97 -22.47
C ARG A 7 9.53 23.55 -21.12
N CYS A 8 8.46 22.76 -21.11
CA CYS A 8 7.91 22.19 -19.89
C CYS A 8 8.85 21.13 -19.30
N GLN A 9 9.16 21.19 -18.00
CA GLN A 9 9.99 20.17 -17.34
C GLN A 9 9.35 18.76 -17.30
N PHE A 10 8.03 18.65 -17.46
CA PHE A 10 7.32 17.37 -17.31
C PHE A 10 6.97 16.70 -18.64
N CYS A 11 6.53 17.47 -19.64
CA CYS A 11 6.10 16.92 -20.94
C CYS A 11 6.98 17.36 -22.10
N SER A 12 8.05 18.12 -21.83
CA SER A 12 9.03 18.65 -22.80
C SER A 12 8.47 19.53 -23.93
N ARG A 13 7.15 19.71 -24.02
CA ARG A 13 6.52 20.59 -25.01
C ARG A 13 6.80 22.06 -24.73
N TRP A 14 6.95 22.84 -25.79
CA TRP A 14 7.04 24.29 -25.73
C TRP A 14 5.72 24.89 -25.25
N TYR A 15 5.79 25.90 -24.38
CA TYR A 15 4.63 26.66 -23.94
C TYR A 15 5.00 28.14 -23.75
N LYS A 16 3.98 28.99 -23.84
CA LYS A 16 4.10 30.41 -23.48
C LYS A 16 3.80 30.53 -21.98
N PRO A 17 4.77 30.91 -21.13
CA PRO A 17 4.50 31.09 -19.71
C PRO A 17 3.65 32.34 -19.48
N ASP A 18 2.94 32.38 -18.35
CA ASP A 18 2.22 33.57 -17.91
C ASP A 18 3.23 34.69 -17.63
N PRO A 19 3.07 35.89 -18.22
CA PRO A 19 3.99 37.01 -18.00
C PRO A 19 4.30 37.30 -16.53
N ARG A 20 3.31 37.16 -15.63
CA ARG A 20 3.46 37.42 -14.18
C ARG A 20 4.36 36.42 -13.48
N THR A 21 4.42 35.19 -13.99
CA THR A 21 5.21 34.11 -13.39
C THR A 21 6.28 33.59 -14.34
N ALA A 22 6.57 34.31 -15.43
CA ALA A 22 7.38 33.81 -16.52
C ALA A 22 8.77 33.40 -16.06
N GLN A 23 9.36 34.13 -15.11
CA GLN A 23 10.66 33.81 -14.53
C GLN A 23 10.64 32.46 -13.78
N PHE A 24 9.61 32.19 -12.97
CA PHE A 24 9.54 31.04 -12.07
C PHE A 24 8.74 29.84 -12.61
N GLN A 25 7.94 30.03 -13.65
CA GLN A 25 7.09 28.98 -14.19
C GLN A 25 7.95 27.93 -14.90
N LYS A 26 8.01 26.74 -14.29
CA LYS A 26 8.79 25.57 -14.76
C LYS A 26 8.00 24.58 -15.62
N ALA A 27 6.68 24.70 -15.65
CA ALA A 27 5.79 23.75 -16.30
C ALA A 27 4.64 24.44 -17.03
N CYS A 28 4.17 23.81 -18.10
CA CYS A 28 2.98 24.25 -18.83
C CYS A 28 1.70 24.10 -17.99
N GLY A 29 0.60 24.69 -18.46
CA GLY A 29 -0.71 24.67 -17.79
C GLY A 29 -1.50 23.36 -17.88
N LYS A 30 -1.00 22.35 -18.60
CA LYS A 30 -1.70 21.07 -18.78
C LYS A 30 -1.93 20.38 -17.43
N LYS A 31 -3.11 19.78 -17.25
CA LYS A 31 -3.52 19.13 -15.98
C LYS A 31 -2.47 18.13 -15.48
N GLY A 32 -2.02 17.21 -16.34
CA GLY A 32 -0.99 16.23 -15.96
C GLY A 32 0.32 16.86 -15.44
N CYS A 33 0.79 17.92 -16.09
CA CYS A 33 2.00 18.63 -15.67
C CYS A 33 1.80 19.44 -14.38
N ARG A 34 0.61 20.02 -14.17
CA ARG A 34 0.26 20.69 -12.91
C ARG A 34 0.19 19.70 -11.75
N ASP A 35 -0.40 18.54 -11.98
CA ASP A 35 -0.52 17.47 -11.00
C ASP A 35 0.87 16.94 -10.61
N GLU A 36 1.76 16.70 -11.59
CA GLU A 36 3.12 16.22 -11.30
C GLU A 36 3.96 17.27 -10.56
N ARG A 37 3.86 18.55 -10.95
CA ARG A 37 4.47 19.64 -10.20
C ARG A 37 3.99 19.70 -8.76
N ARG A 38 2.69 19.51 -8.52
CA ARG A 38 2.11 19.46 -7.17
C ARG A 38 2.67 18.28 -6.39
N ARG A 39 2.76 17.09 -7.00
CA ARG A 39 3.35 15.90 -6.37
C ARG A 39 4.81 16.13 -5.99
N GLN A 40 5.63 16.68 -6.89
CA GLN A 40 7.03 16.97 -6.59
C GLN A 40 7.18 18.02 -5.50
N LYS A 41 6.39 19.10 -5.52
CA LYS A 41 6.39 20.11 -4.45
C LYS A 41 6.01 19.50 -3.10
N ASN A 42 4.96 18.68 -3.06
CA ASN A 42 4.52 18.01 -1.85
C ASN A 42 5.59 17.03 -1.33
N ARG A 43 6.17 16.19 -2.20
CA ARG A 43 7.27 15.28 -1.84
C ARG A 43 8.45 16.04 -1.21
N ASN A 44 8.93 17.09 -1.88
CA ASN A 44 10.07 17.89 -1.40
C ASN A 44 9.75 18.64 -0.11
N TRP A 45 8.48 19.01 0.09
CA TRP A 45 8.06 19.67 1.32
C TRP A 45 7.94 18.68 2.48
N THR A 46 7.36 17.50 2.25
CA THR A 46 7.28 16.42 3.25
C THR A 46 8.66 15.91 3.64
N ALA A 47 9.58 15.76 2.68
CA ALA A 47 10.96 15.35 2.97
C ALA A 47 11.70 16.36 3.87
N ARG A 48 11.44 17.66 3.68
CA ARG A 48 12.01 18.72 4.53
C ARG A 48 11.34 18.86 5.90
N HIS A 49 10.12 18.32 6.05
CA HIS A 49 9.34 18.44 7.29
C HIS A 49 8.74 17.08 7.66
N PRO A 50 9.58 16.08 8.02
CA PRO A 50 9.12 14.73 8.32
C PRO A 50 8.10 14.72 9.46
N ASP A 51 8.31 15.57 10.48
CA ASP A 51 7.48 15.62 11.68
C ASP A 51 6.25 16.51 11.56
N TYR A 52 6.09 17.22 10.44
CA TYR A 52 4.95 18.15 10.32
C TYR A 52 3.61 17.45 10.51
N GLN A 53 3.46 16.25 9.94
CA GLN A 53 2.19 15.52 10.00
C GLN A 53 1.88 15.06 11.43
N SER A 54 2.89 14.57 12.17
CA SER A 54 2.72 14.14 13.56
C SER A 54 2.42 15.34 14.47
N CYS A 55 3.19 16.43 14.36
CA CYS A 55 2.97 17.65 15.13
C CYS A 55 1.62 18.29 14.84
N ARG A 56 1.24 18.42 13.55
CA ARG A 56 -0.07 18.94 13.15
C ARG A 56 -1.19 18.04 13.65
N GLY A 57 -1.03 16.72 13.55
CA GLY A 57 -1.98 15.75 14.08
C GLY A 57 -2.17 15.85 15.59
N ALA A 58 -1.09 16.04 16.35
CA ALA A 58 -1.15 16.28 17.79
C ALA A 58 -1.91 17.57 18.13
N LYS A 59 -1.60 18.68 17.45
CA LYS A 59 -2.31 19.96 17.64
C LYS A 59 -3.81 19.84 17.35
N ILE A 60 -4.19 19.20 16.24
CA ILE A 60 -5.60 18.98 15.89
C ILE A 60 -6.29 18.10 16.94
N ARG A 61 -5.63 17.03 17.42
CA ARG A 61 -6.20 16.16 18.46
C ARG A 61 -6.42 16.92 19.77
N ALA A 62 -5.44 17.70 20.21
CA ALA A 62 -5.55 18.51 21.43
C ALA A 62 -6.69 19.54 21.32
N TRP A 63 -6.74 20.27 20.20
CA TRP A 63 -7.84 21.21 19.92
C TRP A 63 -9.20 20.49 19.90
N ALA A 64 -9.31 19.36 19.20
CA ALA A 64 -10.56 18.64 19.07
C ALA A 64 -11.04 18.04 20.40
N ALA A 65 -10.11 17.59 21.26
CA ALA A 65 -10.41 17.13 22.61
C ALA A 65 -10.94 18.28 23.47
N LYS A 66 -10.22 19.41 23.52
CA LYS A 66 -10.64 20.61 24.27
C LYS A 66 -12.04 21.08 23.87
N ASN A 67 -12.38 21.01 22.58
CA ASN A 67 -13.66 21.51 22.07
C ASN A 67 -14.77 20.45 21.96
N ASN A 68 -14.52 19.22 22.43
CA ASN A 68 -15.41 18.07 22.22
C ASN A 68 -15.87 17.91 20.74
N TYR A 69 -15.02 18.35 19.81
CA TYR A 69 -15.38 18.55 18.41
C TYR A 69 -15.83 17.24 17.77
N TRP A 70 -15.04 16.17 17.94
CA TRP A 70 -15.36 14.87 17.35
C TRP A 70 -16.63 14.24 17.92
N LYS A 71 -16.97 14.51 19.19
CA LYS A 71 -18.22 14.03 19.80
C LYS A 71 -19.42 14.70 19.13
N ARG A 72 -19.38 16.04 19.03
CA ARG A 72 -20.42 16.85 18.36
C ARG A 72 -20.55 16.52 16.87
N TYR A 73 -19.42 16.45 16.16
CA TYR A 73 -19.38 16.14 14.73
C TYR A 73 -19.99 14.77 14.43
N ARG A 74 -19.66 13.74 15.23
CA ARG A 74 -20.24 12.41 15.08
C ARG A 74 -21.74 12.41 15.36
N ALA A 75 -22.19 13.11 16.39
CA ALA A 75 -23.62 13.20 16.70
C ALA A 75 -24.44 13.81 15.55
N SER A 76 -23.91 14.84 14.87
CA SER A 76 -24.60 15.49 13.74
C SER A 76 -24.37 14.84 12.37
N HIS A 77 -23.43 13.89 12.24
CA HIS A 77 -23.09 13.24 10.97
C HIS A 77 -23.10 11.70 11.08
N PRO A 78 -24.28 11.07 11.30
CA PRO A 78 -24.39 9.62 11.44
C PRO A 78 -23.96 8.84 10.19
N GLU A 79 -24.12 9.43 9.00
CA GLU A 79 -23.66 8.86 7.74
C GLU A 79 -22.13 8.79 7.62
N TYR A 80 -21.43 9.77 8.18
CA TYR A 80 -19.97 9.73 8.29
C TYR A 80 -19.53 8.56 9.16
N ILE A 81 -20.16 8.37 10.32
CA ILE A 81 -19.85 7.26 11.24
C ILE A 81 -20.03 5.92 10.53
N ARG A 82 -21.14 5.74 9.80
CA ARG A 82 -21.42 4.48 9.08
C ARG A 82 -20.32 4.16 8.07
N LYS A 83 -19.89 5.14 7.27
CA LYS A 83 -18.80 4.99 6.29
C LYS A 83 -17.45 4.70 6.97
N ASP A 84 -17.16 5.40 8.06
CA ASP A 84 -15.92 5.24 8.84
C ASP A 84 -15.84 3.85 9.51
N ASN A 85 -16.94 3.38 10.10
CA ASN A 85 -17.04 2.03 10.68
C ASN A 85 -16.85 0.96 9.60
N ARG A 86 -17.51 1.09 8.44
CA ARG A 86 -17.29 0.18 7.30
C ARG A 86 -15.81 0.15 6.90
N ARG A 87 -15.16 1.32 6.81
CA ARG A 87 -13.73 1.42 6.50
C ARG A 87 -12.86 0.71 7.54
N ARG A 88 -13.13 0.88 8.84
CA ARG A 88 -12.39 0.20 9.91
C ARG A 88 -12.56 -1.32 9.86
N VAL A 89 -13.77 -1.82 9.64
CA VAL A 89 -14.05 -3.25 9.49
C VAL A 89 -13.28 -3.82 8.29
N LEU A 90 -13.35 -3.17 7.13
CA LEU A 90 -12.62 -3.60 5.95
C LEU A 90 -11.10 -3.56 6.15
N SER A 91 -10.58 -2.52 6.81
CA SER A 91 -9.15 -2.41 7.13
C SER A 91 -8.69 -3.56 8.03
N ARG A 92 -9.43 -3.86 9.10
CA ARG A 92 -9.15 -5.01 9.99
C ARG A 92 -9.19 -6.33 9.23
N LYS A 93 -10.17 -6.54 8.35
CA LYS A 93 -10.24 -7.74 7.49
C LYS A 93 -8.98 -7.85 6.61
N ARG A 94 -8.56 -6.77 5.94
CA ARG A 94 -7.33 -6.76 5.12
C ARG A 94 -6.06 -7.03 5.94
N LEU A 95 -5.95 -6.45 7.14
CA LEU A 95 -4.82 -6.70 8.04
C LEU A 95 -4.75 -8.17 8.45
N LYS A 96 -5.89 -8.78 8.82
CA LYS A 96 -5.96 -10.22 9.12
C LYS A 96 -5.57 -11.08 7.92
N LEU A 97 -6.04 -10.75 6.71
CA LEU A 97 -5.65 -11.45 5.49
C LEU A 97 -4.14 -11.32 5.20
N SER A 98 -3.58 -10.12 5.34
CA SER A 98 -2.15 -9.86 5.16
C SER A 98 -1.28 -10.60 6.18
N ALA A 99 -1.70 -10.63 7.45
CA ALA A 99 -1.03 -11.40 8.50
C ALA A 99 -1.04 -12.90 8.18
N LYS A 100 -2.19 -13.46 7.77
CA LYS A 100 -2.30 -14.85 7.32
C LYS A 100 -1.37 -15.14 6.13
N GLN A 101 -1.32 -14.25 5.14
CA GLN A 101 -0.45 -14.39 3.97
C GLN A 101 1.03 -14.38 4.36
N THR A 102 1.42 -13.54 5.32
CA THR A 102 2.80 -13.47 5.84
C THR A 102 3.18 -14.78 6.53
N THR A 103 2.32 -15.32 7.39
CA THR A 103 2.54 -16.61 8.06
C THR A 103 2.63 -17.75 7.05
N MET A 104 1.72 -17.83 6.08
CA MET A 104 1.77 -18.84 5.01
C MET A 104 3.07 -18.75 4.21
N ARG A 105 3.52 -17.53 3.89
CA ARG A 105 4.79 -17.31 3.18
C ARG A 105 5.96 -17.80 4.02
N LYS A 106 5.98 -17.55 5.33
CA LYS A 106 7.04 -18.02 6.23
C LYS A 106 7.12 -19.55 6.25
N ILE A 107 5.99 -20.23 6.46
CA ILE A 107 5.92 -21.71 6.47
C ILE A 107 6.35 -22.27 5.10
N THR A 108 5.94 -21.64 4.00
CA THR A 108 6.33 -22.06 2.65
C THR A 108 7.86 -21.98 2.47
N VAL A 109 8.48 -20.89 2.93
CA VAL A 109 9.94 -20.71 2.86
C VAL A 109 10.67 -21.73 3.73
N GLU A 110 10.17 -22.02 4.93
CA GLU A 110 10.74 -23.04 5.82
C GLU A 110 10.70 -24.43 5.16
N LYS A 111 9.54 -24.83 4.59
CA LYS A 111 9.41 -26.11 3.87
C LYS A 111 10.33 -26.19 2.65
N LEU A 112 10.40 -25.13 1.84
CA LEU A 112 11.34 -25.08 0.69
C LEU A 112 12.79 -25.19 1.13
N ASN A 113 13.17 -24.55 2.24
CA ASN A 113 14.51 -24.68 2.79
C ASN A 113 14.79 -26.10 3.29
N SER A 114 13.80 -26.81 3.86
CA SER A 114 13.94 -28.22 4.23
C SER A 114 14.14 -29.13 3.01
N ILE A 115 13.38 -28.93 1.93
CA ILE A 115 13.55 -29.65 0.65
C ILE A 115 14.92 -29.34 0.03
N ARG A 116 15.40 -28.11 0.15
CA ARG A 116 16.73 -27.72 -0.34
C ARG A 116 17.85 -28.37 0.48
N LYS A 117 17.63 -28.58 1.78
CA LYS A 117 18.60 -29.22 2.69
C LYS A 117 18.59 -30.74 2.58
N SER A 118 17.54 -31.36 2.04
CA SER A 118 17.53 -32.81 1.81
C SER A 118 18.46 -33.16 0.64
N GLU A 119 19.54 -33.84 1.02
CA GLU A 119 20.62 -34.44 0.21
C GLU A 119 21.54 -33.44 -0.54
N PRO A 120 22.86 -33.67 -0.61
CA PRO A 120 23.80 -32.75 -1.25
C PRO A 120 23.59 -32.63 -2.77
N PHE A 121 23.96 -31.49 -3.33
CA PHE A 121 23.85 -31.10 -4.75
C PHE A 121 24.66 -31.98 -5.74
N LEU A 122 25.21 -33.11 -5.29
CA LEU A 122 26.27 -33.86 -5.97
C LEU A 122 25.91 -35.31 -6.32
N SER A 123 24.70 -35.77 -6.00
CA SER A 123 24.26 -37.11 -6.37
C SER A 123 23.25 -37.03 -7.52
N ALA A 124 23.72 -37.26 -8.75
CA ALA A 124 22.88 -37.45 -9.94
C ALA A 124 22.12 -38.80 -9.91
N LYS A 125 21.66 -39.22 -8.72
CA LYS A 125 20.84 -40.42 -8.54
C LYS A 125 19.39 -40.02 -8.73
N GLN A 126 18.71 -40.70 -9.65
CA GLN A 126 17.29 -40.51 -9.96
C GLN A 126 16.42 -40.44 -8.69
N THR A 127 16.69 -41.33 -7.72
CA THR A 127 15.98 -41.38 -6.42
C THR A 127 16.10 -40.11 -5.57
N ALA A 128 17.21 -39.37 -5.66
CA ALA A 128 17.38 -38.11 -4.94
C ALA A 128 16.64 -36.96 -5.62
N ILE A 129 16.54 -37.00 -6.95
CA ILE A 129 15.74 -36.07 -7.75
C ILE A 129 14.25 -36.31 -7.48
N ASP A 130 13.81 -37.57 -7.53
CA ASP A 130 12.41 -37.96 -7.30
C ASP A 130 11.93 -37.52 -5.91
N ARG A 131 12.71 -37.77 -4.84
CA ARG A 131 12.37 -37.31 -3.48
C ARG A 131 12.21 -35.79 -3.35
N ARG A 132 12.96 -35.01 -4.13
CA ARG A 132 12.82 -33.55 -4.14
C ARG A 132 11.57 -33.12 -4.92
N VAL A 133 11.29 -33.79 -6.03
CA VAL A 133 10.05 -33.59 -6.79
C VAL A 133 8.84 -33.92 -5.93
N ASP A 134 8.87 -35.05 -5.23
CA ASP A 134 7.83 -35.46 -4.27
C ASP A 134 7.64 -34.42 -3.17
N GLY A 135 8.73 -33.93 -2.55
CA GLY A 135 8.66 -32.88 -1.55
C GLY A 135 8.08 -31.55 -2.08
N LEU A 136 8.33 -31.22 -3.34
CA LEU A 136 7.71 -30.06 -4.00
C LEU A 136 6.22 -30.29 -4.27
N ILE A 137 5.84 -31.49 -4.71
CA ILE A 137 4.44 -31.88 -4.91
C ILE A 137 3.68 -31.80 -3.58
N ASP A 138 4.23 -32.34 -2.49
CA ASP A 138 3.65 -32.27 -1.14
C ASP A 138 3.45 -30.84 -0.66
N LEU A 139 4.42 -29.95 -0.94
CA LEU A 139 4.30 -28.54 -0.62
C LEU A 139 3.13 -27.88 -1.37
N LEU A 140 2.97 -28.19 -2.66
CA LEU A 140 1.91 -27.67 -3.49
C LEU A 140 0.53 -28.16 -3.02
N ILE A 141 0.40 -29.46 -2.75
CA ILE A 141 -0.81 -30.07 -2.17
C ILE A 141 -1.15 -29.40 -0.83
N TRP A 142 -0.17 -29.26 0.07
CA TRP A 142 -0.36 -28.59 1.35
C TRP A 142 -0.84 -27.14 1.20
N LYS A 143 -0.29 -26.40 0.22
CA LYS A 143 -0.65 -25.01 -0.04
C LYS A 143 -2.08 -24.90 -0.57
N GLU A 144 -2.49 -25.83 -1.44
CA GLU A 144 -3.86 -25.90 -1.95
C GLU A 144 -4.86 -26.23 -0.84
N LEU A 145 -4.58 -27.25 -0.02
CA LEU A 145 -5.42 -27.62 1.12
C LEU A 145 -5.54 -26.50 2.15
N SER A 146 -4.43 -25.82 2.45
CA SER A 146 -4.41 -24.67 3.37
C SER A 146 -5.22 -23.50 2.83
N ALA A 147 -5.16 -23.22 1.52
CA ALA A 147 -5.99 -22.21 0.89
C ALA A 147 -7.49 -22.58 0.95
N LYS A 148 -7.84 -23.85 0.74
CA LYS A 148 -9.23 -24.34 0.84
C LYS A 148 -9.77 -24.29 2.28
N GLN A 149 -8.98 -24.64 3.29
CA GLN A 149 -9.38 -24.50 4.71
C GLN A 149 -9.67 -23.04 5.09
N THR A 150 -8.91 -22.08 4.55
CA THR A 150 -9.22 -20.65 4.79
C THR A 150 -10.53 -20.20 4.13
N ASN A 151 -10.92 -20.83 3.01
CA ASN A 151 -12.22 -20.61 2.35
C ASN A 151 -13.36 -21.28 3.14
N ILE A 152 -13.20 -22.53 3.56
CA ILE A 152 -14.22 -23.27 4.33
C ILE A 152 -14.51 -22.58 5.67
N ALA A 153 -13.48 -22.13 6.39
CA ALA A 153 -13.65 -21.36 7.63
C ALA A 153 -14.30 -19.97 7.42
N SER A 154 -14.23 -19.41 6.20
CA SER A 154 -14.93 -18.16 5.85
C SER A 154 -16.38 -18.38 5.42
N ILE A 155 -16.72 -19.59 4.96
CA ILE A 155 -18.08 -20.01 4.58
C ILE A 155 -18.85 -20.49 5.82
N ALA A 156 -18.20 -21.21 6.73
CA ALA A 156 -18.82 -21.70 7.99
C ALA A 156 -19.15 -20.58 9.00
N GLY A 157 -18.68 -19.34 8.78
CA GLY A 157 -19.05 -18.16 9.58
C GLY A 157 -20.28 -17.40 9.05
N PHE A 158 -20.99 -17.95 8.05
CA PHE A 158 -22.23 -17.41 7.51
C PHE A 158 -23.27 -18.53 7.43
N VAL A 159 -23.81 -18.92 8.59
CA VAL A 159 -25.10 -19.62 8.68
C VAL A 159 -25.90 -18.84 9.73
N PRO A 160 -27.12 -18.35 9.38
CA PRO A 160 -27.97 -17.56 10.29
C PRO A 160 -28.37 -18.33 11.56
#